data_AF-A0A562GQU2-F1
#
_entry.id   AF-A0A562GQU2-F1
#
_cell.length_a   1.000
_cell.length_b   1.000
_cell.length_c   1.000
_cell.angle_alpha   90.00
_cell.angle_beta   90.00
_cell.angle_gamma   90.00
#
_symmetry.space_group_name_H-M   'P 1'
#
loop_
_entity.id
_entity.type
_entity.pdbx_description
1 polymer ?
#
loop_
_entity_poly.entity_id
_entity_poly.type
_entity_poly.pdbx_seq_one_letter_code
_entity_poly.pdbx_strand_id
1 'polypeptide(L)'
;MKKILLKVLTGVILMTFLLFCHIANVDAARYTKTLNEDTRMTPPGVIVATWSEIPKFKKGTVVMLNEYGEVFEGILAENVKLPYETGTSQDSIKTAYTPLPMYFYSYTTEPNYRVLPFKGGTKVTFNDKGEVIKGIISSSTERIDLNQTNHILVSDGEVSFHKNGMLATCTLASASYLRPVGWQQILIENYTDNSACSGFVEFKSKKPIVLNEKGEVVKGTLNKDTKLLSPVVSFRSPDGIKVYEAGTEVEFDDQGVVVKALKATTAVN
;
A
#
# COMPACT_ATOMS: atom_id res chain seq x y z
N MET A 1 -43.02 7.50 46.20
CA MET A 1 -42.85 7.59 44.72
C MET A 1 -41.60 8.38 44.30
N LYS A 2 -41.40 9.64 44.72
CA LYS A 2 -40.22 10.46 44.31
C LYS A 2 -38.83 9.82 44.53
N LYS A 3 -38.60 9.15 45.67
CA LYS A 3 -37.30 8.50 45.98
C LYS A 3 -37.01 7.25 45.13
N ILE A 4 -38.06 6.55 44.68
CA ILE A 4 -37.92 5.35 43.81
C ILE A 4 -37.64 5.81 42.38
N LEU A 5 -38.36 6.84 41.92
CA LEU A 5 -38.15 7.44 40.60
C LEU A 5 -36.73 8.00 40.44
N LEU A 6 -36.19 8.65 41.49
CA LEU A 6 -34.82 9.17 41.49
C LEU A 6 -33.78 8.06 41.36
N LYS A 7 -33.92 6.96 42.13
CA LYS A 7 -33.00 5.82 42.05
C LYS A 7 -33.02 5.11 40.69
N VAL A 8 -34.20 4.98 40.09
CA VAL A 8 -34.35 4.42 38.74
C VAL A 8 -33.69 5.34 37.71
N LEU A 9 -33.89 6.66 37.82
CA LEU A 9 -33.28 7.63 36.91
C LEU A 9 -31.74 7.65 37.03
N THR A 10 -31.19 7.58 38.24
CA THR A 10 -29.73 7.50 38.45
C THR A 10 -29.15 6.19 37.90
N GLY A 11 -29.88 5.07 38.06
CA GLY A 11 -29.47 3.77 37.50
C GLY A 11 -29.46 3.77 35.96
N VAL A 12 -30.46 4.39 35.32
CA VAL A 12 -30.54 4.51 33.86
C VAL A 12 -29.44 5.41 33.30
N ILE A 13 -29.11 6.51 34.00
CA ILE A 13 -28.00 7.40 33.60
C ILE A 13 -26.64 6.71 33.74
N LEU A 14 -26.42 5.94 34.81
CA LEU A 14 -25.19 5.18 35.00
C LEU A 14 -25.05 4.06 33.96
N MET A 15 -26.14 3.37 33.63
CA MET A 15 -26.12 2.31 32.62
C MET A 15 -25.92 2.85 31.20
N THR A 16 -26.50 4.01 30.87
CA THR A 16 -26.22 4.69 29.59
C THR A 16 -24.78 5.18 29.52
N PHE A 17 -24.23 5.75 30.59
CA PHE A 17 -22.81 6.12 30.63
C PHE A 17 -21.88 4.92 30.42
N LEU A 18 -22.18 3.76 31.02
CA LEU A 18 -21.40 2.52 30.81
C LEU A 18 -21.58 1.93 29.41
N LEU A 19 -22.75 2.08 28.79
CA LEU A 19 -23.01 1.66 27.40
C LEU A 19 -22.34 2.58 26.36
N PHE A 20 -22.18 3.88 26.66
CA PHE A 20 -21.51 4.84 25.76
C PHE A 20 -19.98 4.89 25.94
N CYS A 21 -19.44 4.38 27.05
CA CYS A 21 -17.99 4.32 27.28
C CYS A 21 -17.28 3.13 26.60
N HIS A 22 -18.00 2.22 25.94
CA HIS A 22 -17.42 0.97 25.42
C HIS A 22 -16.91 0.99 23.98
N ILE A 23 -16.76 2.14 23.32
CA ILE A 23 -16.20 2.18 21.96
C ILE A 23 -15.34 3.40 21.65
N ALA A 24 -14.67 3.96 22.65
CA ALA A 24 -13.42 4.64 22.34
C ALA A 24 -12.41 3.54 22.00
N ASN A 25 -12.21 3.26 20.71
CA ASN A 25 -10.94 2.70 20.26
C ASN A 25 -9.88 3.71 20.69
N VAL A 26 -9.31 3.49 21.88
CA VAL A 26 -8.13 4.21 22.32
C VAL A 26 -7.05 3.72 21.38
N ASP A 27 -6.77 4.49 20.34
CA ASP A 27 -5.49 4.37 19.64
C ASP A 27 -4.43 4.55 20.73
N ALA A 28 -3.86 3.43 21.19
CA ALA A 28 -2.84 3.44 22.22
C ALA A 28 -1.77 4.46 21.83
N ALA A 29 -1.49 5.40 22.74
CA ALA A 29 -0.64 6.53 22.44
C ALA A 29 0.72 6.03 21.93
N ARG A 30 1.02 6.32 20.67
CA ARG A 30 2.32 6.02 20.10
C ARG A 30 3.35 6.94 20.73
N TYR A 31 4.49 6.40 21.11
CA TYR A 31 5.60 7.20 21.64
C TYR A 31 6.88 6.91 20.87
N THR A 32 7.83 7.84 20.98
CA THR A 32 9.11 7.75 20.28
C THR A 32 10.24 7.40 21.22
N LYS A 33 11.19 6.58 20.77
CA LYS A 33 12.42 6.26 21.49
C LYS A 33 13.64 6.43 20.58
N THR A 34 14.66 7.14 21.06
CA THR A 34 15.97 7.16 20.38
C THR A 34 16.77 5.93 20.78
N LEU A 35 17.33 5.22 19.81
CA LEU A 35 18.09 3.99 20.05
C LEU A 35 19.55 4.29 20.39
N ASN A 36 20.06 3.74 21.49
CA ASN A 36 21.46 3.90 21.91
C ASN A 36 22.41 2.87 21.27
N GLU A 37 21.84 1.82 20.68
CA GLU A 37 22.52 0.74 19.97
C GLU A 37 21.61 0.16 18.88
N ASP A 38 22.18 -0.63 17.97
CA ASP A 38 21.37 -1.32 16.97
C ASP A 38 20.49 -2.35 17.69
N THR A 39 19.17 -2.19 17.60
CA THR A 39 18.22 -2.92 18.46
C THR A 39 17.28 -3.76 17.60
N ARG A 40 17.14 -5.06 17.88
CA ARG A 40 16.08 -5.89 17.30
C ARG A 40 14.76 -5.59 17.99
N MET A 41 13.73 -5.29 17.21
CA MET A 41 12.40 -4.93 17.75
C MET A 41 11.33 -5.60 16.91
N THR A 42 10.34 -6.22 17.57
CA THR A 42 9.23 -6.89 16.90
C THR A 42 8.23 -5.86 16.38
N PRO A 43 7.79 -5.96 15.12
CA PRO A 43 6.59 -5.28 14.65
C PRO A 43 5.34 -5.79 15.38
N PRO A 44 4.23 -5.03 15.36
CA PRO A 44 2.94 -5.46 15.91
C PRO A 44 2.45 -6.78 15.32
N GLY A 45 1.60 -7.53 16.03
CA GLY A 45 0.89 -8.68 15.48
C GLY A 45 1.75 -9.93 15.20
N VAL A 46 3.06 -9.87 15.47
CA VAL A 46 3.99 -10.99 15.33
C VAL A 46 3.82 -11.94 16.53
N ILE A 47 3.23 -13.12 16.30
CA ILE A 47 3.01 -14.14 17.34
C ILE A 47 4.14 -15.18 17.46
N VAL A 48 4.91 -15.37 16.37
CA VAL A 48 6.06 -16.28 16.30
C VAL A 48 7.11 -15.61 15.43
N ALA A 49 8.34 -15.49 15.93
CA ALA A 49 9.48 -15.00 15.15
C ALA A 49 10.75 -15.73 15.56
N THR A 50 11.58 -16.07 14.58
CA THR A 50 12.97 -16.43 14.81
C THR A 50 13.83 -15.18 14.97
N TRP A 51 14.99 -15.30 15.62
CA TRP A 51 15.91 -14.18 15.82
C TRP A 51 16.32 -13.47 14.52
N SER A 52 16.38 -14.21 13.41
CA SER A 52 16.68 -13.69 12.07
C SER A 52 15.53 -12.91 11.43
N GLU A 53 14.28 -13.14 11.87
CA GLU A 53 13.08 -12.50 11.31
C GLU A 53 12.70 -11.21 12.03
N ILE A 54 13.23 -10.98 13.24
CA ILE A 54 13.01 -9.73 13.97
C ILE A 54 13.89 -8.63 13.35
N PRO A 55 13.33 -7.57 12.74
CA PRO A 55 14.12 -6.51 12.13
C PRO A 55 15.00 -5.80 13.16
N LYS A 56 16.21 -5.42 12.72
CA LYS A 56 17.16 -4.63 13.51
C LYS A 56 17.06 -3.17 13.10
N PHE A 57 16.95 -2.27 14.07
CA PHE A 57 16.85 -0.83 13.88
C PHE A 57 18.13 -0.12 14.28
N LYS A 58 18.46 0.93 13.54
CA LYS A 58 19.76 1.59 13.57
C LYS A 58 19.95 2.47 14.81
N LYS A 59 21.10 2.31 15.47
CA LYS A 59 21.61 3.19 16.53
C LYS A 59 21.53 4.66 16.13
N GLY A 60 21.17 5.52 17.08
CA GLY A 60 21.10 6.97 16.91
C GLY A 60 19.88 7.43 16.11
N THR A 61 18.96 6.52 15.77
CA THR A 61 17.70 6.85 15.09
C THR A 61 16.52 6.73 16.04
N VAL A 62 15.42 7.40 15.66
CA VAL A 62 14.17 7.38 16.41
C VAL A 62 13.28 6.27 15.86
N VAL A 63 12.70 5.47 16.76
CA VAL A 63 11.63 4.54 16.47
C VAL A 63 10.31 5.03 17.05
N MET A 64 9.20 4.75 16.37
CA MET A 64 7.85 4.95 16.87
C MET A 64 7.29 3.61 17.36
N LEU A 65 6.84 3.58 18.61
CA LEU A 65 6.44 2.37 19.33
C LEU A 65 4.99 2.48 19.82
N ASN A 66 4.33 1.34 20.02
CA ASN A 66 3.14 1.26 20.86
C ASN A 66 3.50 1.02 22.34
N GLU A 67 2.46 0.98 23.18
CA GLU A 67 2.57 0.72 24.62
C GLU A 67 3.27 -0.60 24.98
N TYR A 68 3.29 -1.59 24.08
CA TYR A 68 3.96 -2.88 24.26
C TYR A 68 5.44 -2.86 23.83
N GLY A 69 5.93 -1.75 23.28
CA GLY A 69 7.29 -1.63 22.76
C GLY A 69 7.48 -2.21 21.37
N GLU A 70 6.41 -2.54 20.66
CA GLU A 70 6.43 -3.01 19.27
C GLU A 70 6.58 -1.82 18.32
N VAL A 71 7.32 -2.02 17.23
CA VAL A 71 7.76 -0.94 16.33
C VAL A 71 6.82 -0.74 15.15
N PHE A 72 6.29 0.48 15.02
CA PHE A 72 5.50 0.91 13.87
C PHE A 72 6.34 1.60 12.80
N GLU A 73 7.41 2.30 13.20
CA GLU A 73 8.28 3.01 12.26
C GLU A 73 9.71 3.08 12.80
N GLY A 74 10.69 2.97 11.91
CA GLY A 74 12.09 3.15 12.25
C GLY A 74 13.03 3.06 11.05
N ILE A 75 14.33 3.31 11.28
CA ILE A 75 15.37 3.11 10.27
C ILE A 75 15.98 1.72 10.45
N LEU A 76 15.95 0.89 9.41
CA LEU A 76 16.58 -0.44 9.44
C LEU A 76 18.10 -0.31 9.58
N ALA A 77 18.73 -1.19 10.37
CA ALA A 77 20.19 -1.27 10.49
C ALA A 77 20.82 -2.08 9.35
N GLU A 78 20.11 -3.09 8.84
CA GLU A 78 20.58 -4.06 7.85
C GLU A 78 19.49 -4.35 6.80
N ASN A 79 19.88 -4.90 5.65
CA ASN A 79 18.89 -5.41 4.69
C ASN A 79 18.17 -6.60 5.31
N VAL A 80 16.85 -6.67 5.17
CA VAL A 80 16.05 -7.74 5.78
C VAL A 80 14.83 -8.05 4.91
N LYS A 81 14.46 -9.33 4.81
CA LYS A 81 13.20 -9.74 4.17
C LYS A 81 12.08 -9.62 5.19
N LEU A 82 11.08 -8.80 4.89
CA LEU A 82 9.93 -8.58 5.77
C LEU A 82 8.63 -8.81 5.00
N PRO A 83 7.57 -9.26 5.69
CA PRO A 83 6.25 -9.36 5.08
C PRO A 83 5.75 -7.97 4.68
N TYR A 84 4.98 -7.89 3.59
CA TYR A 84 4.33 -6.65 3.15
C TYR A 84 2.81 -6.76 3.24
N GLU A 85 2.13 -5.60 3.27
CA GLU A 85 0.69 -5.48 3.47
C GLU A 85 -0.11 -6.43 2.58
N THR A 86 -0.84 -7.34 3.22
CA THR A 86 -1.70 -8.33 2.53
C THR A 86 -3.16 -7.90 2.46
N GLY A 87 -3.51 -6.77 3.06
CA GLY A 87 -4.87 -6.32 3.24
C GLY A 87 -5.56 -6.96 4.43
N THR A 88 -6.74 -6.47 4.78
CA THR A 88 -7.61 -7.20 5.68
C THR A 88 -8.12 -8.43 4.94
N SER A 89 -7.91 -9.63 5.48
CA SER A 89 -8.85 -10.72 5.21
C SER A 89 -10.25 -10.17 5.52
N GLN A 90 -11.18 -10.23 4.56
CA GLN A 90 -12.59 -10.23 4.94
C GLN A 90 -12.71 -11.33 6.00
N ASP A 91 -13.13 -10.96 7.22
CA ASP A 91 -13.22 -11.81 8.42
C ASP A 91 -12.03 -11.84 9.39
N SER A 92 -11.59 -10.68 9.88
CA SER A 92 -11.05 -10.62 11.25
C SER A 92 -11.75 -9.55 12.07
N ILE A 93 -12.88 -9.95 12.67
CA ILE A 93 -13.45 -9.24 13.82
C ILE A 93 -12.38 -9.30 14.91
N LYS A 94 -11.69 -8.18 15.17
CA LYS A 94 -10.90 -7.96 16.39
C LYS A 94 -11.89 -7.97 17.56
N THR A 95 -12.12 -9.12 18.18
CA THR A 95 -12.75 -9.16 19.51
C THR A 95 -11.75 -8.66 20.53
N ALA A 96 -12.26 -7.85 21.46
CA ALA A 96 -11.50 -7.18 22.50
C ALA A 96 -10.50 -8.12 23.22
N TYR A 97 -9.34 -7.55 23.55
CA TYR A 97 -8.19 -8.19 24.19
C TYR A 97 -8.66 -9.11 25.35
N THR A 98 -8.64 -10.41 25.11
CA THR A 98 -8.77 -11.45 26.12
C THR A 98 -7.62 -12.41 25.88
N PRO A 99 -6.83 -12.77 26.91
CA PRO A 99 -5.76 -13.74 26.72
C PRO A 99 -6.43 -15.10 26.51
N LEU A 100 -6.53 -15.53 25.25
CA LEU A 100 -7.18 -16.78 24.85
C LEU A 100 -6.13 -17.86 24.55
N PRO A 101 -6.45 -19.14 24.83
CA PRO A 101 -5.63 -20.28 24.43
C PRO A 101 -5.51 -20.29 22.91
N MET A 102 -4.33 -20.68 22.39
CA MET A 102 -4.07 -20.74 20.94
C MET A 102 -5.13 -21.58 20.21
N TYR A 103 -6.06 -20.91 19.53
CA TYR A 103 -6.96 -21.53 18.58
C TYR A 103 -6.24 -21.65 17.23
N PHE A 104 -5.88 -22.87 16.85
CA PHE A 104 -5.39 -23.16 15.50
C PHE A 104 -6.58 -23.11 14.53
N TYR A 105 -6.69 -22.03 13.76
CA TYR A 105 -7.55 -22.00 12.60
C TYR A 105 -6.87 -22.75 11.45
N SER A 106 -7.51 -23.80 10.95
CA SER A 106 -7.09 -24.46 9.72
C SER A 106 -7.50 -23.59 8.53
N TYR A 107 -6.56 -22.80 8.01
CA TYR A 107 -6.73 -22.16 6.71
C TYR A 107 -6.72 -23.25 5.63
N THR A 108 -7.75 -23.30 4.78
CA THR A 108 -7.83 -24.22 3.62
C THR A 108 -6.95 -23.78 2.44
N THR A 109 -6.20 -22.70 2.62
CA THR A 109 -5.12 -22.25 1.74
C THR A 109 -3.90 -22.00 2.62
N GLU A 110 -2.74 -22.52 2.23
CA GLU A 110 -1.50 -22.20 2.93
C GLU A 110 -1.31 -20.68 2.97
N PRO A 111 -0.93 -20.09 4.11
CA PRO A 111 -0.63 -18.67 4.17
C PRO A 111 0.49 -18.36 3.18
N ASN A 112 0.18 -17.56 2.17
CA ASN A 112 1.17 -17.13 1.19
C ASN A 112 2.13 -16.14 1.87
N TYR A 113 3.31 -16.63 2.26
CA TYR A 113 4.34 -15.82 2.94
C TYR A 113 5.03 -14.89 1.95
N ARG A 114 4.40 -13.75 1.71
CA ARG A 114 4.84 -12.72 0.78
C ARG A 114 5.83 -11.78 1.46
N VAL A 115 7.10 -11.87 1.10
CA VAL A 115 8.17 -11.02 1.66
C VAL A 115 8.89 -10.22 0.59
N LEU A 116 9.37 -9.03 0.96
CA LEU A 116 10.24 -8.20 0.14
C LEU A 116 11.56 -7.90 0.86
N PRO A 117 12.69 -7.80 0.14
CA PRO A 117 13.96 -7.39 0.72
C PRO A 117 14.00 -5.87 0.91
N PHE A 118 13.83 -5.41 2.15
CA PHE A 118 13.92 -4.00 2.51
C PHE A 118 15.36 -3.59 2.80
N LYS A 119 15.71 -2.36 2.39
CA LYS A 119 17.06 -1.81 2.41
C LYS A 119 17.44 -1.27 3.79
N GLY A 120 18.55 -1.74 4.33
CA GLY A 120 19.20 -1.17 5.51
C GLY A 120 19.55 0.30 5.33
N GLY A 121 19.52 1.05 6.41
CA GLY A 121 19.74 2.49 6.44
C GLY A 121 18.54 3.31 5.95
N THR A 122 17.40 2.69 5.63
CA THR A 122 16.18 3.38 5.18
C THR A 122 15.02 3.20 6.14
N LYS A 123 14.05 4.11 6.05
CA LYS A 123 12.83 4.07 6.86
C LYS A 123 11.92 2.94 6.40
N VAL A 124 11.32 2.25 7.37
CA VAL A 124 10.25 1.28 7.17
C VAL A 124 9.07 1.64 8.08
N THR A 125 7.85 1.43 7.60
CA THR A 125 6.60 1.62 8.35
C THR A 125 5.76 0.35 8.30
N PHE A 126 5.25 -0.09 9.45
CA PHE A 126 4.45 -1.29 9.62
C PHE A 126 2.97 -0.98 9.88
N ASN A 127 2.09 -1.92 9.52
CA ASN A 127 0.72 -1.96 9.99
C ASN A 127 0.61 -2.70 11.34
N ASP A 128 -0.62 -2.79 11.85
CA ASP A 128 -0.96 -3.48 13.09
C ASP A 128 -0.80 -5.01 13.05
N LYS A 129 -0.50 -5.57 11.86
CA LYS A 129 -0.22 -7.00 11.63
C LYS A 129 1.29 -7.29 11.49
N GLY A 130 2.13 -6.25 11.58
CA GLY A 130 3.58 -6.39 11.45
C GLY A 130 4.07 -6.49 10.02
N GLU A 131 3.22 -6.15 9.06
CA GLU A 131 3.55 -6.12 7.65
C GLU A 131 3.95 -4.71 7.23
N VAL A 132 4.90 -4.61 6.31
CA VAL A 132 5.38 -3.33 5.80
C VAL A 132 4.35 -2.70 4.88
N ILE A 133 3.93 -1.47 5.20
CA ILE A 133 3.06 -0.63 4.36
C ILE A 133 3.85 0.39 3.54
N LYS A 134 5.09 0.71 3.94
CA LYS A 134 5.99 1.62 3.23
C LYS A 134 7.45 1.32 3.55
N GLY A 135 8.31 1.32 2.54
CA GLY A 135 9.76 1.18 2.72
C GLY A 135 10.54 1.28 1.41
N ILE A 136 11.87 1.13 1.47
CA ILE A 136 12.73 1.05 0.29
C ILE A 136 13.16 -0.40 0.07
N ILE A 137 12.95 -0.96 -1.11
CA ILE A 137 13.43 -2.31 -1.44
C ILE A 137 14.87 -2.27 -1.98
N SER A 138 15.65 -3.30 -1.69
CA SER A 138 17.08 -3.39 -2.04
C SER A 138 17.38 -4.27 -3.26
N SER A 139 16.35 -4.76 -3.95
CA SER A 139 16.46 -5.67 -5.09
C SER A 139 15.76 -5.10 -6.31
N SER A 140 16.29 -5.39 -7.50
CA SER A 140 15.89 -4.74 -8.76
C SER A 140 14.88 -5.51 -9.61
N THR A 141 14.44 -6.69 -9.17
CA THR A 141 13.52 -7.57 -9.93
C THR A 141 12.61 -8.39 -8.99
N GLU A 142 12.06 -7.75 -7.97
CA GLU A 142 11.14 -8.45 -7.05
C GLU A 142 9.76 -8.58 -7.67
N ARG A 143 9.08 -9.69 -7.36
CA ARG A 143 7.73 -9.97 -7.82
C ARG A 143 6.73 -9.62 -6.72
N ILE A 144 5.76 -8.77 -7.05
CA ILE A 144 4.60 -8.49 -6.19
C ILE A 144 3.36 -9.01 -6.92
N ASP A 145 2.63 -9.92 -6.28
CA ASP A 145 1.37 -10.45 -6.84
C ASP A 145 0.24 -9.44 -6.61
N LEU A 146 -0.39 -8.97 -7.69
CA LEU A 146 -1.53 -8.06 -7.65
C LEU A 146 -2.85 -8.81 -7.44
N ASN A 147 -2.92 -10.04 -7.93
CA ASN A 147 -4.03 -10.99 -7.71
C ASN A 147 -3.55 -12.42 -7.99
N GLN A 148 -4.47 -13.39 -8.05
CA GLN A 148 -4.15 -14.81 -8.24
C GLN A 148 -3.40 -15.11 -9.56
N THR A 149 -3.60 -14.30 -10.60
CA THR A 149 -3.07 -14.56 -11.94
C THR A 149 -2.09 -13.50 -12.43
N ASN A 150 -2.01 -12.36 -11.75
CA ASN A 150 -1.22 -11.21 -12.20
C ASN A 150 -0.20 -10.78 -11.15
N HIS A 151 0.94 -10.32 -11.65
CA HIS A 151 2.03 -9.80 -10.84
C HIS A 151 2.70 -8.64 -11.55
N ILE A 152 3.48 -7.88 -10.79
CA ILE A 152 4.31 -6.78 -11.28
C ILE A 152 5.76 -7.00 -10.84
N LEU A 153 6.69 -6.67 -11.71
CA LEU A 153 8.12 -6.70 -11.40
C LEU A 153 8.56 -5.30 -10.96
N VAL A 154 9.08 -5.20 -9.74
CA VAL A 154 9.49 -3.94 -9.13
C VAL A 154 11.01 -3.86 -8.99
N SER A 155 11.54 -2.66 -9.24
CA SER A 155 12.95 -2.32 -9.06
C SER A 155 13.19 -1.75 -7.66
N ASP A 156 14.46 -1.68 -7.29
CA ASP A 156 14.94 -0.94 -6.13
C ASP A 156 14.35 0.47 -6.10
N GLY A 157 13.90 0.88 -4.91
CA GLY A 157 13.17 2.13 -4.75
C GLY A 157 12.10 2.04 -3.66
N GLU A 158 11.37 3.14 -3.50
CA GLU A 158 10.25 3.19 -2.58
C GLU A 158 9.11 2.28 -3.07
N VAL A 159 8.54 1.53 -2.13
CA VAL A 159 7.32 0.76 -2.29
C VAL A 159 6.33 1.17 -1.21
N SER A 160 5.06 1.26 -1.55
CA SER A 160 3.99 1.45 -0.57
C SER A 160 2.73 0.69 -0.96
N PHE A 161 1.88 0.42 0.01
CA PHE A 161 0.68 -0.38 -0.15
C PHE A 161 -0.56 0.35 0.37
N HIS A 162 -1.70 0.09 -0.27
CA HIS A 162 -3.02 0.45 0.21
C HIS A 162 -3.43 -0.49 1.35
N LYS A 163 -4.37 -0.05 2.19
CA LYS A 163 -4.85 -0.85 3.34
C LYS A 163 -5.48 -2.19 2.96
N ASN A 164 -5.88 -2.35 1.70
CA ASN A 164 -6.45 -3.58 1.17
C ASN A 164 -5.39 -4.54 0.58
N GLY A 165 -4.10 -4.27 0.76
CA GLY A 165 -3.01 -5.11 0.23
C GLY A 165 -2.60 -4.77 -1.19
N MET A 166 -3.32 -3.88 -1.87
CA MET A 166 -2.96 -3.48 -3.23
C MET A 166 -1.70 -2.63 -3.22
N LEU A 167 -0.80 -2.87 -4.17
CA LEU A 167 0.36 -2.03 -4.39
C LEU A 167 -0.09 -0.60 -4.72
N ALA A 168 0.43 0.40 -4.00
CA ALA A 168 0.08 1.80 -4.20
C ALA A 168 1.14 2.55 -5.01
N THR A 169 2.42 2.39 -4.67
CA THR A 169 3.52 2.99 -5.42
C THR A 169 4.69 2.02 -5.54
N CYS A 170 5.37 2.06 -6.69
CA CYS A 170 6.65 1.37 -6.88
C CYS A 170 7.43 1.99 -8.05
N THR A 171 8.66 1.49 -8.27
CA THR A 171 9.39 1.70 -9.52
C THR A 171 9.34 0.42 -10.36
N LEU A 172 8.97 0.52 -11.63
CA LEU A 172 8.90 -0.65 -12.52
C LEU A 172 10.30 -1.21 -12.83
N ALA A 173 10.49 -2.53 -12.70
CA ALA A 173 11.73 -3.19 -13.13
C ALA A 173 11.86 -3.26 -14.66
N SER A 174 10.75 -3.55 -15.34
CA SER A 174 10.64 -3.67 -16.80
C SER A 174 9.47 -2.88 -17.33
N ALA A 175 9.48 -2.58 -18.64
CA ALA A 175 8.33 -1.98 -19.28
C ALA A 175 7.16 -2.96 -19.15
N SER A 176 6.00 -2.46 -18.74
CA SER A 176 4.89 -3.31 -18.31
C SER A 176 3.57 -2.79 -18.86
N TYR A 177 2.75 -3.70 -19.39
CA TYR A 177 1.39 -3.40 -19.79
C TYR A 177 0.51 -3.40 -18.55
N LEU A 178 -0.10 -2.26 -18.25
CA LEU A 178 -1.01 -2.09 -17.11
C LEU A 178 -2.27 -1.36 -17.55
N ARG A 179 -3.37 -1.58 -16.84
CA ARG A 179 -4.62 -0.87 -17.09
C ARG A 179 -4.63 0.46 -16.33
N PRO A 180 -4.75 1.62 -17.00
CA PRO A 180 -5.01 2.87 -16.32
C PRO A 180 -6.45 2.94 -15.83
N VAL A 181 -6.76 3.93 -14.99
CA VAL A 181 -8.15 4.30 -14.70
C VAL A 181 -8.89 4.56 -16.01
N GLY A 182 -10.15 4.11 -16.11
CA GLY A 182 -10.98 4.29 -17.30
C GLY A 182 -10.57 3.45 -18.52
N TRP A 183 -9.72 2.42 -18.37
CA TRP A 183 -9.24 1.55 -19.45
C TRP A 183 -10.33 0.97 -20.37
N GLN A 184 -11.56 0.82 -19.87
CA GLN A 184 -12.71 0.31 -20.62
C GLN A 184 -13.13 1.23 -21.78
N GLN A 185 -12.73 2.50 -21.75
CA GLN A 185 -13.01 3.47 -22.82
C GLN A 185 -11.96 3.43 -23.94
N ILE A 186 -10.83 2.75 -23.72
CA ILE A 186 -9.70 2.67 -24.66
C ILE A 186 -9.40 1.22 -25.07
N LEU A 187 -10.42 0.34 -25.08
CA LEU A 187 -10.24 -1.12 -25.24
C LEU A 187 -9.45 -1.50 -26.49
N ILE A 188 -9.66 -0.80 -27.61
CA ILE A 188 -9.06 -1.12 -28.91
C ILE A 188 -8.13 -0.03 -29.45
N GLU A 189 -8.03 1.10 -28.73
CA GLU A 189 -7.39 2.31 -29.26
C GLU A 189 -5.90 2.15 -29.55
N ASN A 190 -5.24 1.30 -28.74
CA ASN A 190 -3.82 1.03 -28.81
C ASN A 190 -3.52 -0.36 -29.43
N TYR A 191 -4.46 -0.93 -30.18
CA TYR A 191 -4.20 -2.14 -30.95
C TYR A 191 -3.22 -1.84 -32.09
N THR A 192 -2.32 -2.79 -32.31
CA THR A 192 -1.33 -2.78 -33.39
C THR A 192 -1.29 -4.16 -34.02
N ASP A 193 -0.68 -4.29 -35.20
CA ASP A 193 -0.57 -5.57 -35.90
C ASP A 193 0.15 -6.67 -35.08
N ASN A 194 0.94 -6.26 -34.07
CA ASN A 194 1.71 -7.16 -33.21
C ASN A 194 1.26 -7.17 -31.73
N SER A 195 0.21 -6.42 -31.36
CA SER A 195 -0.29 -6.33 -29.99
C SER A 195 -1.76 -5.94 -29.93
N ALA A 196 -2.58 -6.79 -29.29
CA ALA A 196 -4.01 -6.58 -29.08
C ALA A 196 -4.36 -6.70 -27.58
N CYS A 197 -3.72 -5.86 -26.74
CA CYS A 197 -3.91 -5.89 -25.29
C CYS A 197 -5.09 -4.99 -24.87
N SER A 198 -6.27 -5.57 -24.64
CA SER A 198 -7.51 -4.81 -24.41
C SER A 198 -7.45 -3.87 -23.19
N GLY A 199 -7.44 -2.57 -23.48
CA GLY A 199 -7.36 -1.48 -22.50
C GLY A 199 -6.02 -1.38 -21.75
N PHE A 200 -4.99 -2.08 -22.20
CA PHE A 200 -3.67 -1.98 -21.58
C PHE A 200 -2.83 -0.88 -22.22
N VAL A 201 -2.02 -0.23 -21.39
CA VAL A 201 -1.05 0.78 -21.78
C VAL A 201 0.32 0.33 -21.30
N GLU A 202 1.34 0.49 -22.14
CA GLU A 202 2.72 0.14 -21.79
C GLU A 202 3.40 1.29 -21.03
N PHE A 203 3.74 1.05 -19.77
CA PHE A 203 4.46 2.00 -18.92
C PHE A 203 5.95 1.68 -18.91
N LYS A 204 6.77 2.73 -18.84
CA LYS A 204 8.22 2.69 -19.02
C LYS A 204 8.93 2.06 -17.83
N SER A 205 9.94 1.23 -18.10
CA SER A 205 10.83 0.67 -17.06
C SER A 205 11.58 1.76 -16.31
N LYS A 206 12.01 1.43 -15.08
CA LYS A 206 12.82 2.30 -14.21
C LYS A 206 12.17 3.65 -13.93
N LYS A 207 10.85 3.73 -14.04
CA LYS A 207 10.04 4.90 -13.71
C LYS A 207 9.06 4.59 -12.59
N PRO A 208 8.74 5.57 -11.73
CA PRO A 208 7.69 5.42 -10.74
C PRO A 208 6.33 5.16 -11.40
N ILE A 209 5.50 4.41 -10.70
CA ILE A 209 4.11 4.20 -11.02
C ILE A 209 3.26 4.31 -9.75
N VAL A 210 2.08 4.89 -9.89
CA VAL A 210 1.10 5.02 -8.82
C VAL A 210 -0.17 4.31 -9.24
N LEU A 211 -0.70 3.48 -8.36
CA LEU A 211 -1.92 2.71 -8.57
C LEU A 211 -2.98 3.07 -7.54
N ASN A 212 -4.26 2.94 -7.89
CA ASN A 212 -5.38 3.04 -6.95
C ASN A 212 -5.60 1.72 -6.19
N GLU A 213 -6.58 1.69 -5.28
CA GLU A 213 -6.92 0.51 -4.48
C GLU A 213 -7.39 -0.70 -5.32
N LYS A 214 -7.75 -0.50 -6.60
CA LYS A 214 -8.12 -1.57 -7.55
C LYS A 214 -6.93 -2.12 -8.34
N GLY A 215 -5.75 -1.51 -8.22
CA GLY A 215 -4.57 -1.84 -9.01
C GLY A 215 -4.56 -1.21 -10.41
N GLU A 216 -5.34 -0.17 -10.63
CA GLU A 216 -5.35 0.59 -11.88
C GLU A 216 -4.36 1.76 -11.78
N VAL A 217 -3.68 2.09 -12.88
CA VAL A 217 -2.67 3.16 -12.91
C VAL A 217 -3.36 4.52 -12.87
N VAL A 218 -3.03 5.31 -11.84
CA VAL A 218 -3.45 6.72 -11.72
C VAL A 218 -2.37 7.68 -12.20
N LYS A 219 -1.10 7.25 -12.17
CA LYS A 219 0.04 8.05 -12.66
C LYS A 219 1.18 7.16 -13.13
N GLY A 220 1.77 7.48 -14.28
CA GLY A 220 2.92 6.75 -14.80
C GLY A 220 3.56 7.41 -16.03
N THR A 221 4.73 6.90 -16.43
CA THR A 221 5.42 7.36 -17.67
C THR A 221 5.14 6.40 -18.82
N LEU A 222 4.67 6.93 -19.95
CA LEU A 222 4.37 6.12 -21.14
C LEU A 222 5.66 5.59 -21.79
N ASN A 223 5.65 4.33 -22.22
CA ASN A 223 6.79 3.73 -22.92
C ASN A 223 6.79 4.05 -24.42
N LYS A 224 5.60 4.25 -25.00
CA LYS A 224 5.36 4.50 -26.43
C LYS A 224 4.32 5.61 -26.61
N ASP A 225 4.20 6.11 -27.84
CA ASP A 225 3.08 6.96 -28.22
C ASP A 225 1.77 6.21 -27.95
N THR A 226 0.87 6.83 -27.19
CA THR A 226 -0.33 6.16 -26.66
C THR A 226 -1.55 7.03 -26.87
N LYS A 227 -2.64 6.46 -27.38
CA LYS A 227 -3.95 7.10 -27.44
C LYS A 227 -4.65 6.98 -26.09
N LEU A 228 -5.00 8.11 -25.50
CA LEU A 228 -5.69 8.21 -24.20
C LEU A 228 -6.79 9.26 -24.26
N LEU A 229 -7.72 9.19 -23.31
CA LEU A 229 -8.76 10.21 -23.13
C LEU A 229 -8.13 11.56 -22.75
N SER A 230 -8.66 12.62 -23.34
CA SER A 230 -8.22 14.00 -23.19
C SER A 230 -9.41 14.87 -22.78
N PRO A 231 -9.22 15.84 -21.88
CA PRO A 231 -10.29 16.75 -21.48
C PRO A 231 -10.68 17.71 -22.61
N VAL A 232 -9.81 17.87 -23.60
CA VAL A 232 -10.05 18.72 -24.77
C VAL A 232 -10.72 17.88 -25.86
N VAL A 233 -12.05 18.02 -25.96
CA VAL A 233 -12.78 17.62 -27.16
C VAL A 233 -12.62 18.74 -28.18
N SER A 234 -12.15 18.39 -29.39
CA SER A 234 -12.02 19.35 -30.48
C SER A 234 -12.66 18.78 -31.73
N PHE A 235 -12.93 19.62 -32.73
CA PHE A 235 -13.42 19.14 -34.03
C PHE A 235 -12.50 18.07 -34.67
N ARG A 236 -11.20 18.05 -34.30
CA ARG A 236 -10.23 17.06 -34.77
C ARG A 236 -10.13 15.80 -33.90
N SER A 237 -10.73 15.80 -32.71
CA SER A 237 -10.81 14.66 -31.78
C SER A 237 -12.21 14.63 -31.14
N PRO A 238 -13.26 14.29 -31.92
CA PRO A 238 -14.64 14.33 -31.44
C PRO A 238 -14.95 13.25 -30.39
N ASP A 239 -14.15 12.19 -30.34
CA ASP A 239 -14.15 11.12 -29.35
C ASP A 239 -13.40 11.48 -28.06
N GLY A 240 -12.77 12.67 -28.01
CA GLY A 240 -11.95 13.07 -26.87
C GLY A 240 -10.66 12.26 -26.75
N ILE A 241 -10.20 11.59 -27.81
CA ILE A 241 -8.97 10.80 -27.80
C ILE A 241 -7.81 11.61 -28.38
N LYS A 242 -6.68 11.59 -27.67
CA LYS A 242 -5.44 12.26 -28.06
C LYS A 242 -4.26 11.30 -27.95
N VAL A 243 -3.33 11.42 -28.89
CA VAL A 243 -2.02 10.76 -28.80
C VAL A 243 -1.12 11.54 -27.84
N TYR A 244 -0.60 10.85 -26.83
CA TYR A 244 0.45 11.33 -25.94
C TYR A 244 1.76 10.65 -26.32
N GLU A 245 2.82 11.45 -26.47
CA GLU A 245 4.12 10.96 -26.94
C GLU A 245 4.79 10.07 -25.89
N ALA A 246 5.62 9.14 -26.36
CA ALA A 246 6.49 8.30 -25.53
C ALA A 246 7.32 9.14 -24.54
N GLY A 247 7.46 8.65 -23.31
CA GLY A 247 8.19 9.34 -22.24
C GLY A 247 7.41 10.45 -21.55
N THR A 248 6.16 10.73 -21.95
CA THR A 248 5.27 11.62 -21.22
C THR A 248 4.84 10.99 -19.90
N GLU A 249 5.00 11.71 -18.79
CA GLU A 249 4.36 11.37 -17.52
C GLU A 249 2.91 11.84 -17.56
N VAL A 250 1.98 10.90 -17.36
CA VAL A 250 0.53 11.15 -17.38
C VAL A 250 -0.07 10.90 -16.00
N GLU A 251 -1.08 11.69 -15.66
CA GLU A 251 -1.92 11.55 -14.46
C GLU A 251 -3.40 11.53 -14.89
N PHE A 252 -4.14 10.55 -14.38
CA PHE A 252 -5.53 10.29 -14.74
C PHE A 252 -6.47 10.77 -13.63
N ASP A 253 -7.64 11.29 -14.00
CA ASP A 253 -8.76 11.43 -13.07
C ASP A 253 -9.53 10.11 -12.90
N ASP A 254 -10.59 10.16 -12.07
CA ASP A 254 -11.44 9.00 -11.77
C ASP A 254 -12.21 8.45 -12.99
N GLN A 255 -12.29 9.20 -14.09
CA GLN A 255 -12.92 8.77 -15.34
C GLN A 255 -11.91 8.27 -16.37
N GLY A 256 -10.61 8.33 -16.07
CA GLY A 256 -9.52 7.93 -16.96
C GLY A 256 -9.10 9.02 -17.95
N VAL A 257 -9.52 10.26 -17.74
CA VAL A 257 -9.09 11.40 -18.55
C VAL A 257 -7.71 11.86 -18.07
N VAL A 258 -6.80 12.11 -19.00
CA VAL A 258 -5.46 12.64 -18.68
C VAL A 258 -5.59 14.11 -18.28
N VAL A 259 -5.50 14.40 -16.98
CA VAL A 259 -5.60 15.75 -16.42
C VAL A 259 -4.26 16.47 -16.36
N LYS A 260 -3.16 15.72 -16.41
CA LYS A 260 -1.80 16.27 -16.43
C LYS A 260 -0.90 15.43 -17.33
N ALA A 261 -0.12 16.11 -18.16
CA ALA A 261 0.87 15.49 -19.03
C ALA A 261 2.16 16.32 -19.00
N LEU A 262 3.25 15.74 -18.52
CA LEU A 262 4.56 16.38 -18.43
C LEU A 262 5.57 15.61 -19.28
N LYS A 263 6.14 16.28 -20.28
CA LYS A 263 7.28 15.75 -21.02
C LYS A 263 8.56 16.26 -20.34
N ALA A 264 9.47 15.35 -20.02
CA ALA A 264 10.78 15.75 -19.52
C ALA A 264 11.46 16.62 -20.60
N THR A 265 11.66 17.90 -20.30
CA THR A 265 12.42 18.78 -21.17
C THR A 265 13.87 18.38 -21.03
N THR A 266 14.47 17.85 -22.09
CA THR A 266 15.91 17.63 -22.12
C THR A 266 16.55 19.01 -22.04
N ALA A 267 17.11 19.36 -20.88
CA ALA A 267 18.05 20.47 -20.80
C ALA A 267 19.25 20.06 -21.65
N VAL A 268 19.36 20.66 -22.83
CA VAL A 268 20.57 20.58 -23.65
C VAL A 268 21.60 21.44 -22.92
N ASN A 269 22.57 20.79 -22.27
CA ASN A 269 23.81 21.43 -21.86
C ASN A 269 24.77 21.49 -23.04
#